data_AF-R6XEU0-F1
#
_entry.id   AF-R6XEU0-F1
#
_cell.length_a   1.000
_cell.length_b   1.000
_cell.length_c   1.000
_cell.angle_alpha   90.00
_cell.angle_beta   90.00
_cell.angle_gamma   90.00
#
_symmetry.space_group_name_H-M   'P 1'
#
loop_
_entity.id
_entity.type
_entity.pdbx_description
1 polymer ?
#
loop_
_entity_poly.entity_id
_entity_poly.type
_entity_poly.pdbx_seq_one_letter_code
_entity_poly.pdbx_strand_id
1 'polypeptide(L)'
;MNKFYFLLLAGLLSVNAFAENKQTVTIDGQAVGKTVKEITFDGDNVILSYSDNTSDTKDMSLVSLAFTYDGTTGIDQVETTEKALQGKVFNLNGQYVGTSTEGLAKGVYIVNGKKVIIK
;
A
#
# COMPACT_ATOMS: atom_id res chain seq x y z
N MET A 1 -35.39 0.55 54.06
CA MET A 1 -33.94 0.47 53.80
C MET A 1 -33.71 -0.64 52.79
N ASN A 2 -33.10 -0.48 51.61
CA ASN A 2 -32.43 0.64 50.98
C ASN A 2 -32.53 0.50 49.45
N LYS A 3 -33.06 1.53 48.77
CA LYS A 3 -33.18 1.64 47.30
C LYS A 3 -31.83 1.99 46.63
N PHE A 4 -30.73 1.35 47.03
CA PHE A 4 -29.38 1.76 46.64
C PHE A 4 -28.59 0.77 45.76
N TYR A 5 -29.16 -0.38 45.41
CA TYR A 5 -28.45 -1.42 44.64
C TYR A 5 -28.62 -1.34 43.11
N PHE A 6 -29.23 -0.28 42.57
CA PHE A 6 -29.40 -0.14 41.12
C PHE A 6 -28.34 0.72 40.42
N LEU A 7 -27.36 1.27 41.15
CA LEU A 7 -26.33 2.16 40.59
C LEU A 7 -24.95 1.52 40.42
N LEU A 8 -24.72 0.27 40.85
CA LEU A 8 -23.40 -0.36 40.74
C LEU A 8 -23.22 -1.27 39.50
N LEU A 9 -24.25 -1.45 38.67
CA LEU A 9 -24.18 -2.35 37.51
C LEU A 9 -24.07 -1.61 36.16
N ALA A 10 -24.09 -0.28 36.16
CA ALA A 10 -24.05 0.53 34.93
C ALA A 10 -22.63 0.87 34.43
N GLY A 11 -21.57 0.45 35.13
CA GLY A 11 -20.20 0.91 34.89
C GLY A 11 -19.27 -0.02 34.10
N LEU A 12 -19.73 -1.19 33.63
CA LEU A 12 -18.81 -2.25 33.15
C LEU A 12 -18.98 -2.71 31.69
N LEU A 13 -19.72 -1.98 30.85
CA LEU A 13 -19.83 -2.32 29.43
C LEU A 13 -19.40 -1.14 28.54
N SER A 14 -18.14 -0.71 28.69
CA SER A 14 -17.45 0.01 27.62
C SER A 14 -17.10 -1.00 26.52
N VAL A 15 -18.00 -1.14 25.54
CA VAL A 15 -17.67 -1.81 24.28
C VAL A 15 -16.65 -0.95 23.55
N ASN A 16 -15.37 -1.30 23.67
CA ASN A 16 -14.34 -0.72 22.83
C ASN A 16 -14.60 -1.23 21.41
N ALA A 17 -15.15 -0.38 20.54
CA ALA A 17 -15.18 -0.63 19.12
C ALA A 17 -13.75 -0.50 18.60
N PHE A 18 -13.03 -1.62 18.48
CA PHE A 18 -11.77 -1.64 17.75
C PHE A 18 -12.09 -1.46 16.27
N ALA A 19 -11.45 -0.46 15.65
CA ALA A 19 -11.45 -0.36 14.20
C ALA A 19 -10.95 -1.70 13.61
N GLU A 20 -11.57 -2.13 12.51
CA GLU A 20 -11.23 -3.40 11.88
C GLU A 20 -9.79 -3.34 11.34
N ASN A 21 -8.83 -3.84 12.12
CA ASN A 21 -7.45 -3.96 11.69
C ASN A 21 -7.36 -5.11 10.67
N LYS A 22 -6.97 -4.79 9.44
CA LYS A 22 -6.79 -5.78 8.36
C LYS A 22 -5.47 -6.54 8.46
N GLN A 23 -4.59 -6.18 9.39
CA GLN A 23 -3.35 -6.88 9.72
C GLN A 23 -3.59 -7.92 10.81
N THR A 24 -3.26 -9.18 10.49
CA THR A 24 -3.20 -10.30 11.44
C THR A 24 -1.74 -10.64 11.71
N VAL A 25 -1.35 -10.65 12.98
CA VAL A 25 -0.01 -11.03 13.42
C VAL A 25 -0.11 -12.28 14.28
N THR A 26 0.71 -13.27 13.98
CA THR A 26 0.81 -14.51 14.76
C THR A 26 2.26 -14.75 15.13
N ILE A 27 2.51 -15.01 16.41
CA ILE A 27 3.83 -15.36 16.94
C ILE A 27 3.68 -16.70 17.65
N ASP A 28 4.43 -17.70 17.20
CA ASP A 28 4.39 -19.07 17.76
C ASP A 28 2.95 -19.64 17.80
N GLY A 29 2.21 -19.44 16.70
CA GLY A 29 0.82 -19.87 16.57
C GLY A 29 -0.21 -19.05 17.35
N GLN A 30 0.21 -18.07 18.16
CA GLN A 30 -0.69 -17.21 18.94
C GLN A 30 -0.92 -15.86 18.27
N ALA A 31 -2.18 -15.44 18.19
CA ALA A 31 -2.54 -14.14 17.63
C ALA A 31 -2.10 -13.00 18.57
N VAL A 32 -1.50 -11.95 17.99
CA VAL A 32 -1.08 -10.75 18.70
C VAL A 32 -2.09 -9.63 18.42
N GLY A 33 -2.74 -9.13 19.47
CA GLY A 33 -3.74 -8.06 19.39
C GLY A 33 -3.16 -6.66 19.20
N LYS A 34 -2.04 -6.52 18.48
CA LYS A 34 -1.34 -5.25 18.24
C LYS A 34 -1.11 -5.03 16.74
N THR A 35 -1.09 -3.78 16.33
CA THR A 35 -0.72 -3.40 14.97
C THR A 35 0.79 -3.17 14.89
N VAL A 36 1.47 -3.90 14.01
CA VAL A 36 2.89 -3.68 13.68
C VAL A 36 3.00 -2.49 12.73
N LYS A 37 3.77 -1.47 13.11
CA LYS A 37 4.06 -0.26 12.32
C LYS A 37 5.39 -0.32 11.59
N GLU A 38 6.34 -1.11 12.09
CA GLU A 38 7.68 -1.24 11.52
C GLU A 38 8.22 -2.64 11.82
N ILE A 39 8.93 -3.19 10.84
CA ILE A 39 9.56 -4.50 10.90
C ILE A 39 11.04 -4.28 10.58
N THR A 40 11.92 -4.69 11.48
CA THR A 40 13.38 -4.69 11.26
C THR A 40 13.91 -6.11 11.38
N PHE A 41 14.96 -6.43 10.63
CA PHE A 41 15.61 -7.74 10.66
C PHE A 41 17.02 -7.60 11.23
N ASP A 42 17.38 -8.49 12.15
CA ASP A 42 18.72 -8.58 12.74
C ASP A 42 19.13 -10.05 12.80
N GLY A 43 19.95 -10.46 11.81
CA GLY A 43 20.26 -11.87 11.57
C GLY A 43 18.98 -12.68 11.33
N ASP A 44 18.80 -13.74 12.12
CA ASP A 44 17.64 -14.62 12.06
C ASP A 44 16.43 -14.10 12.84
N ASN A 45 16.57 -12.96 13.53
CA ASN A 45 15.50 -12.35 14.31
C ASN A 45 14.75 -11.28 13.51
N VAL A 46 13.47 -11.15 13.84
CA VAL A 46 12.62 -10.02 13.46
C VAL A 46 12.28 -9.19 14.69
N ILE A 47 12.35 -7.87 14.53
CA ILE A 47 11.94 -6.87 15.52
C ILE A 47 10.64 -6.24 15.01
N LEU A 48 9.56 -6.48 15.75
CA LEU A 48 8.24 -5.94 15.47
C LEU A 48 8.00 -4.72 16.35
N SER A 49 8.01 -3.53 15.76
CA SER A 49 7.63 -2.29 16.44
C SER A 49 6.13 -2.08 16.28
N TYR A 50 5.40 -1.94 17.39
CA TYR A 50 3.94 -1.81 17.39
C TYR A 50 3.47 -0.35 17.46
N SER A 51 2.21 -0.10 17.11
CA SER A 51 1.57 1.22 17.16
C SER A 51 1.46 1.81 18.57
N ASP A 52 1.46 0.96 19.60
CA ASP A 52 1.50 1.37 21.02
C ASP A 52 2.92 1.73 21.50
N ASN A 53 3.90 1.78 20.58
CA ASN A 53 5.33 2.04 20.83
C ASN A 53 6.06 0.96 21.64
N THR A 54 5.45 -0.22 21.81
CA THR A 54 6.17 -1.40 22.31
C THR A 54 6.85 -2.14 21.15
N SER A 55 7.71 -3.10 21.48
CA SER A 55 8.37 -3.96 20.49
C SER A 55 8.58 -5.38 20.99
N ASP A 56 8.57 -6.34 20.08
CA ASP A 56 9.02 -7.72 20.33
C ASP A 56 10.20 -8.05 19.41
N THR A 57 11.17 -8.81 19.93
CA THR A 57 12.19 -9.48 19.13
C THR A 57 11.92 -10.98 19.15
N LYS A 58 11.76 -11.60 17.99
CA LYS A 58 11.44 -13.02 17.84
C LYS A 58 12.25 -13.64 16.72
N ASP A 59 12.46 -14.95 16.81
CA ASP A 59 12.94 -15.74 15.68
C ASP A 59 11.97 -15.57 14.50
N MET A 60 12.50 -15.24 13.33
CA MET A 60 11.71 -14.98 12.13
C MET A 60 10.83 -16.18 11.73
N SER A 61 11.26 -17.41 12.03
CA SER A 61 10.49 -18.63 11.71
C SER A 61 9.19 -18.76 12.51
N LEU A 62 9.06 -18.05 13.62
CA LEU A 62 7.89 -18.09 14.49
C LEU A 62 6.86 -17.01 14.16
N VAL A 63 7.18 -16.09 13.26
CA VAL A 63 6.37 -14.89 13.00
C VAL A 63 5.68 -14.99 11.65
N SER A 64 4.35 -14.79 11.67
CA SER A 64 3.52 -14.69 10.47
C SER A 64 2.77 -13.36 10.46
N LEU A 65 2.84 -12.65 9.35
CA LEU A 65 2.04 -11.45 9.08
C LEU A 65 1.15 -11.70 7.87
N ALA A 66 -0.15 -11.47 8.04
CA ALA A 66 -1.12 -11.51 6.97
C ALA A 66 -1.89 -10.20 6.90
N PHE A 67 -2.25 -9.79 5.69
CA PHE A 67 -3.09 -8.62 5.45
C PHE A 67 -4.28 -9.04 4.59
N THR A 68 -5.49 -8.85 5.12
CA THR A 68 -6.72 -9.23 4.41
C THR A 68 -7.41 -7.98 3.91
N TYR A 69 -7.39 -7.74 2.61
CA TYR A 69 -8.13 -6.64 1.98
C TYR A 69 -9.27 -7.20 1.11
N ASP A 70 -10.41 -6.52 1.12
CA ASP A 70 -11.61 -6.93 0.37
C ASP A 70 -11.51 -6.65 -1.16
N GLY A 71 -10.37 -6.15 -1.64
CA GLY A 71 -10.10 -5.84 -3.04
C GLY A 71 -8.61 -5.59 -3.33
N THR A 72 -8.23 -5.60 -4.60
CA THR A 72 -6.86 -5.28 -5.03
C THR A 72 -6.64 -3.76 -5.02
N THR A 73 -5.56 -3.26 -4.41
CA THR A 73 -5.13 -1.85 -4.49
C THR A 73 -4.21 -1.58 -5.69
N GLY A 74 -4.33 -2.41 -6.74
CA GLY A 74 -3.49 -2.34 -7.93
C GLY A 74 -3.84 -1.18 -8.86
N ILE A 75 -3.10 -1.07 -9.97
CA ILE A 75 -3.48 -0.15 -11.05
C ILE A 75 -4.67 -0.77 -11.79
N ASP A 76 -5.87 -0.33 -11.46
CA ASP A 76 -7.11 -0.81 -12.09
C ASP A 76 -7.32 -0.26 -13.50
N GLN A 77 -6.65 0.85 -13.84
CA GLN A 77 -6.76 1.48 -15.15
C GLN A 77 -5.47 2.21 -15.54
N VAL A 78 -4.93 1.90 -16.72
CA VAL A 78 -3.92 2.73 -17.38
C VAL A 78 -4.65 3.77 -18.20
N GLU A 79 -4.51 5.06 -17.86
CA GLU A 79 -5.06 6.12 -18.70
C GLU A 79 -4.31 6.17 -20.04
N THR A 80 -4.88 5.55 -21.07
CA THR A 80 -4.42 5.70 -22.45
C THR A 80 -5.12 6.91 -23.07
N THR A 81 -4.52 8.09 -22.95
CA THR A 81 -5.06 9.30 -23.59
C THR A 81 -4.77 9.31 -25.09
N GLU A 82 -5.38 8.38 -25.85
CA GLU A 82 -5.23 8.28 -27.32
C GLU A 82 -5.60 9.60 -28.04
N LYS A 83 -6.54 10.38 -27.47
CA LYS A 83 -7.01 11.63 -28.09
C LYS A 83 -6.08 12.84 -27.91
N ALA A 84 -5.33 12.94 -26.80
CA ALA A 84 -4.56 14.14 -26.47
C ALA A 84 -3.23 14.27 -27.25
N LEU A 85 -2.80 13.18 -27.89
CA LEU A 85 -1.51 13.07 -28.56
C LEU A 85 -1.62 13.00 -30.09
N GLN A 86 -2.82 13.08 -30.66
CA GLN A 86 -2.99 13.02 -32.11
C GLN A 86 -2.19 14.11 -32.82
N GLY A 87 -1.32 13.65 -33.71
CA GLY A 87 -0.43 14.49 -34.49
C GLY A 87 0.78 14.99 -33.72
N LYS A 88 0.97 14.72 -32.43
CA LYS A 88 2.15 15.22 -31.69
C LYS A 88 3.31 14.22 -31.72
N VAL A 89 4.52 14.73 -31.96
CA VAL A 89 5.76 13.97 -31.93
C VAL A 89 6.63 14.45 -30.77
N PHE A 90 7.13 13.50 -29.98
CA PHE A 90 8.07 13.76 -28.89
C PHE A 90 9.36 12.96 -29.08
N ASN A 91 10.49 13.48 -28.61
CA ASN A 91 11.71 12.68 -28.51
C ASN A 91 11.73 11.84 -27.22
N LEU A 92 12.78 11.02 -27.02
CA LEU A 92 12.89 10.15 -25.84
C LEU A 92 13.02 10.90 -24.50
N ASN A 93 13.39 12.17 -24.52
CA ASN A 93 13.42 13.02 -23.34
C ASN A 93 12.03 13.60 -23.00
N GLY A 94 10.98 13.22 -23.75
CA GLY A 94 9.62 13.74 -23.59
C GLY A 94 9.43 15.15 -24.13
N GLN A 95 10.36 15.68 -24.92
CA GLN A 95 10.27 17.03 -25.50
C GLN A 95 9.42 16.99 -26.77
N TYR A 96 8.49 17.93 -26.92
CA TYR A 96 7.71 18.09 -28.15
C TYR A 96 8.61 18.60 -29.29
N VAL A 97 8.58 17.91 -30.43
CA VAL A 97 9.47 18.20 -31.59
C VAL A 97 8.72 18.45 -32.89
N GLY A 98 7.39 18.43 -32.88
CA GLY A 98 6.58 18.84 -34.02
C GLY A 98 5.32 18.00 -34.20
N THR A 99 4.68 18.19 -35.37
CA THR A 99 3.45 17.48 -35.74
C THR A 99 3.62 16.38 -36.78
N SER A 100 4.85 16.18 -37.26
CA SER A 100 5.22 15.18 -38.25
C SER A 100 6.62 14.64 -37.94
N THR A 101 6.93 13.48 -38.51
CA THR A 101 8.28 12.88 -38.46
C THR A 101 9.15 13.34 -39.64
N GLU A 102 8.57 14.03 -40.62
CA GLU A 102 9.30 14.55 -41.78
C GLU A 102 10.35 15.58 -41.36
N GLY A 103 11.57 15.44 -41.90
CA GLY A 103 12.69 16.34 -41.61
C GLY A 103 13.36 16.13 -40.25
N LEU A 104 12.85 15.23 -39.40
CA LEU A 104 13.53 14.86 -38.15
C LEU A 104 14.72 13.95 -38.44
N ALA A 105 15.75 14.05 -37.59
CA ALA A 105 16.92 13.19 -37.66
C ALA A 105 16.54 11.71 -37.39
N LYS A 106 17.41 10.80 -37.82
CA LYS A 106 17.28 9.36 -37.52
C LYS A 106 17.28 9.13 -36.01
N GLY A 107 16.37 8.30 -35.52
CA GLY A 107 16.21 8.07 -34.08
C GLY A 107 14.85 7.52 -33.68
N VAL A 108 14.61 7.49 -32.37
CA VAL A 108 13.36 6.99 -31.77
C VAL A 108 12.51 8.16 -31.29
N TYR A 109 11.23 8.12 -31.63
CA TYR A 109 10.25 9.16 -31.31
C TYR A 109 8.97 8.53 -30.74
N ILE A 110 8.20 9.34 -30.01
CA ILE A 110 6.85 9.01 -29.56
C ILE A 110 5.86 9.78 -30.43
N VAL A 111 5.08 9.08 -31.25
CA VAL A 111 4.04 9.64 -32.12
C VAL A 111 2.71 9.06 -31.69
N ASN A 112 1.74 9.91 -31.33
CA ASN A 112 0.43 9.47 -30.82
C ASN A 112 0.56 8.43 -29.69
N GLY A 113 1.53 8.60 -28.79
CA GLY A 113 1.79 7.66 -27.69
C GLY A 113 2.52 6.37 -28.08
N LYS A 114 2.88 6.18 -29.35
CA LYS A 114 3.58 4.97 -29.84
C LYS A 114 5.01 5.27 -30.23
N LYS A 115 5.91 4.32 -29.94
CA LYS A 115 7.32 4.39 -30.36
C LYS A 115 7.42 4.21 -31.88
N VAL A 116 8.13 5.11 -32.55
CA VAL A 116 8.40 5.10 -34.00
C VAL A 116 9.89 5.30 -34.23
N ILE A 117 10.45 4.59 -35.22
CA ILE A 117 11.87 4.68 -35.59
C ILE A 117 11.99 5.34 -36.96
N ILE A 118 12.73 6.44 -37.04
CA ILE A 118 13.13 7.08 -38.30
C ILE A 118 14.49 6.51 -38.70
N LYS A 119 14.57 5.93 -39.90
CA LYS A 119 15.75 5.20 -40.41
C LYS A 119 16.67 6.01 -41.30
#